data_AF-A0A959JYZ6-F1
#
_entry.id   AF-A0A959JYZ6-F1
#
_cell.length_a   1.000
_cell.length_b   1.000
_cell.length_c   1.000
_cell.angle_alpha   90.00
_cell.angle_beta   90.00
_cell.angle_gamma   90.00
#
_symmetry.space_group_name_H-M   'P 1'
#
loop_
_entity.id
_entity.type
_entity.pdbx_description
1 polymer ?
#
loop_
_entity_poly.entity_id
_entity_poly.type
_entity_poly.pdbx_seq_one_letter_code
_entity_poly.pdbx_strand_id
1 'polypeptide(L)'
;MRIYFLVPDHEIPSWGIGMIYHLAISSIDLGLDAQILRMSESTSVPAWLNAIVQQSTLPAIKNQISNSDILIIPEILVADLKVQLLRARKVVLIQGSVMIPIGLKSYADYQALGYVHAIAIMPHIRKVLQNFWPIHTTIISPFIAEYFFITQEREEIRARKKQILLYPKPGYREA
;
A
#
# COMPACT_ATOMS: atom_id res chain seq x y z
N MET A 1 16.33 -12.74 5.68
CA MET A 1 15.73 -11.72 4.80
C MET A 1 14.29 -11.60 5.20
N ARG A 2 13.89 -10.44 5.70
CA ARG A 2 12.50 -10.12 6.05
C ARG A 2 11.90 -9.11 5.08
N ILE A 3 10.59 -9.20 4.87
CA ILE A 3 9.80 -8.25 4.07
C ILE A 3 8.98 -7.38 5.03
N TYR A 4 9.21 -6.08 4.99
CA TYR A 4 8.50 -5.11 5.80
C TYR A 4 7.49 -4.36 4.92
N PHE A 5 6.23 -4.41 5.30
CA PHE A 5 5.14 -3.67 4.65
C PHE A 5 4.86 -2.40 5.44
N LEU A 6 5.36 -1.25 4.96
CA LEU A 6 5.25 0.01 5.67
C LEU A 6 3.83 0.58 5.59
N VAL A 7 3.25 0.88 6.75
CA VAL A 7 1.92 1.50 6.86
C VAL A 7 2.09 2.95 7.32
N PRO A 8 1.60 3.93 6.54
CA PRO A 8 1.66 5.33 6.92
C PRO A 8 0.73 5.61 8.11
N ASP A 9 1.07 6.62 8.91
CA ASP A 9 0.17 7.11 9.95
C ASP A 9 -1.14 7.61 9.31
N HIS A 10 -2.26 7.27 9.96
CA HIS A 10 -3.59 7.64 9.50
C HIS A 10 -4.57 7.71 10.67
N GLU A 11 -5.54 8.62 10.58
CA GLU A 11 -6.64 8.71 11.54
C GLU A 11 -7.74 7.69 11.21
N ILE A 12 -8.06 7.55 9.91
CA ILE A 12 -9.09 6.64 9.41
C ILE A 12 -8.46 5.71 8.39
N PRO A 13 -8.60 4.39 8.54
CA PRO A 13 -8.00 3.45 7.60
C PRO A 13 -8.67 3.54 6.23
N SER A 14 -7.85 3.63 5.18
CA SER A 14 -8.29 3.66 3.79
C SER A 14 -8.19 2.29 3.13
N TRP A 15 -8.80 2.12 1.96
CA TRP A 15 -8.63 0.91 1.15
C TRP A 15 -7.16 0.65 0.79
N GLY A 16 -6.38 1.71 0.52
CA GLY A 16 -4.95 1.60 0.24
C GLY A 16 -4.17 1.04 1.44
N ILE A 17 -4.50 1.45 2.66
CA ILE A 17 -3.94 0.84 3.88
C ILE A 17 -4.30 -0.63 3.94
N GLY A 18 -5.58 -0.96 3.71
CA GLY A 18 -6.04 -2.34 3.69
C GLY A 18 -5.29 -3.23 2.69
N MET A 19 -4.96 -2.71 1.51
CA MET A 19 -4.16 -3.42 0.52
C MET A 19 -2.75 -3.75 1.00
N ILE A 20 -2.12 -2.88 1.78
CA ILE A 20 -0.80 -3.14 2.37
C ILE A 20 -0.89 -4.35 3.32
N TYR A 21 -1.92 -4.39 4.16
CA TYR A 21 -2.18 -5.53 5.05
C TYR A 21 -2.44 -6.82 4.27
N HIS A 22 -3.28 -6.79 3.24
CA HIS A 22 -3.53 -7.97 2.41
C HIS A 22 -2.26 -8.50 1.74
N LEU A 23 -1.38 -7.63 1.22
CA LEU A 23 -0.10 -8.07 0.66
C LEU A 23 0.80 -8.72 1.70
N ALA A 24 0.82 -8.20 2.94
CA ALA A 24 1.56 -8.81 4.04
C ALA A 24 0.98 -10.19 4.42
N ILE A 25 -0.34 -10.28 4.58
CA ILE A 25 -1.05 -11.53 4.87
C ILE A 25 -0.74 -12.58 3.80
N SER A 26 -0.94 -12.23 2.52
CA SER A 26 -0.66 -13.15 1.42
C SER A 26 0.82 -13.58 1.36
N SER A 27 1.75 -12.70 1.75
CA SER A 27 3.17 -13.08 1.84
C SER A 27 3.41 -14.11 2.95
N ILE A 28 2.77 -13.92 4.11
CA ILE A 28 2.85 -14.85 5.24
C ILE A 28 2.22 -16.20 4.90
N ASP A 29 1.05 -16.19 4.26
CA ASP A 29 0.35 -17.41 3.84
C ASP A 29 1.18 -18.23 2.83
N LEU A 30 2.05 -17.58 2.06
CA LEU A 30 3.03 -18.20 1.17
C LEU A 30 4.31 -18.67 1.89
N GLY A 31 4.39 -18.53 3.22
CA GLY A 31 5.54 -18.93 4.03
C GLY A 31 6.72 -17.94 3.99
N LEU A 32 6.51 -16.71 3.53
CA LEU A 32 7.55 -15.68 3.54
C LEU A 32 7.66 -15.03 4.92
N ASP A 33 8.89 -14.70 5.35
CA ASP A 33 9.13 -13.89 6.55
C ASP A 33 8.73 -12.44 6.28
N ALA A 34 7.46 -12.12 6.57
CA ALA A 34 6.84 -10.83 6.30
C ALA A 34 6.16 -10.26 7.55
N GLN A 35 6.22 -8.93 7.70
CA GLN A 35 5.56 -8.24 8.81
C GLN A 35 5.07 -6.85 8.41
N ILE A 36 4.09 -6.36 9.15
CA ILE A 36 3.64 -4.96 9.09
C ILE A 36 4.63 -4.09 9.84
N LEU A 37 4.99 -2.97 9.23
CA LEU A 37 5.80 -1.94 9.85
C LEU A 37 5.00 -0.65 9.92
N ARG A 38 4.53 -0.29 11.12
CA ARG A 38 3.79 0.97 11.33
C ARG A 38 4.77 2.12 11.52
N MET A 39 4.45 3.30 10.99
CA MET A 39 5.27 4.50 11.21
C MET A 39 5.33 4.89 12.70
N SER A 40 4.22 4.72 13.43
CA SER A 40 4.12 5.00 14.86
C SER A 40 3.12 4.07 15.59
N GLU A 41 3.07 4.17 16.92
CA GLU A 41 2.14 3.39 17.76
C GLU A 41 0.67 3.83 17.63
N SER A 42 0.41 5.07 17.22
CA SER A 42 -0.95 5.62 17.11
C SER A 42 -1.72 5.06 15.91
N THR A 43 -1.05 4.36 15.00
CA THR A 43 -1.68 3.73 13.84
C THR A 43 -2.48 2.49 14.27
N SER A 44 -3.80 2.58 14.17
CA SER A 44 -4.68 1.44 14.44
C SER A 44 -4.71 0.44 13.28
N VAL A 45 -4.91 -0.84 13.60
CA VAL A 45 -5.21 -1.86 12.59
C VAL A 45 -6.63 -1.62 12.11
N PRO A 46 -6.91 -1.67 10.79
CA PRO A 46 -8.27 -1.49 10.32
C PRO A 46 -9.19 -2.57 10.91
N ALA A 47 -10.26 -2.18 11.61
CA ALA A 47 -11.12 -3.11 12.34
C ALA A 47 -11.77 -4.20 11.47
N TRP A 48 -11.91 -3.93 10.17
CA TRP A 48 -12.45 -4.86 9.18
C TRP A 48 -11.42 -5.91 8.71
N LEU A 49 -10.14 -5.71 9.00
CA LEU A 49 -9.09 -6.72 8.82
C LEU A 49 -9.03 -7.57 10.10
N ASN A 50 -9.80 -8.65 10.12
CA ASN A 50 -9.75 -9.67 11.17
C ASN A 50 -8.51 -10.57 10.99
N ALA A 51 -7.32 -9.97 10.96
CA ALA A 51 -6.07 -10.67 10.65
C ALA A 51 -5.04 -10.47 11.76
N ILE A 52 -4.50 -11.59 12.25
CA ILE A 52 -3.37 -11.60 13.18
C ILE A 52 -2.09 -11.57 12.33
N VAL A 53 -1.59 -10.37 12.05
CA VAL A 53 -0.33 -10.17 11.34
C VAL A 53 0.73 -9.74 12.34
N GLN A 54 1.98 -10.22 12.21
CA GLN A 54 3.09 -9.69 13.01
C GLN A 54 3.28 -8.20 12.69
N GLN A 55 3.41 -7.38 13.74
CA GLN A 55 3.55 -5.93 13.59
C GLN A 55 4.69 -5.41 14.44
N SER A 56 5.36 -4.39 13.95
CA SER A 56 6.31 -3.59 14.72
C SER A 56 6.16 -2.13 14.34
N THR A 57 6.66 -1.23 15.17
CA THR A 57 6.78 0.18 14.82
C THR A 57 8.19 0.49 14.33
N LEU A 58 8.29 1.44 13.40
CA LEU A 58 9.55 1.85 12.81
C LEU A 58 10.59 2.26 13.86
N PRO A 59 10.25 3.08 14.88
CA PRO A 59 11.19 3.43 15.93
C PRO A 59 11.76 2.22 16.70
N ALA A 60 10.94 1.18 16.92
CA ALA A 60 11.33 0.00 17.70
C ALA A 60 12.35 -0.88 16.97
N ILE A 61 12.27 -0.98 15.64
CA ILE A 61 13.06 -1.94 14.87
C ILE A 61 13.98 -1.31 13.82
N LYS A 62 14.02 0.02 13.66
CA LYS A 62 14.84 0.70 12.62
C LYS A 62 16.31 0.28 12.60
N ASN A 63 16.88 -0.04 13.76
CA ASN A 63 18.29 -0.46 13.89
C ASN A 63 18.52 -1.94 13.56
N GLN A 64 17.44 -2.73 13.47
CA GLN A 64 17.46 -4.15 13.12
C GLN A 64 17.30 -4.37 11.60
N ILE A 65 16.79 -3.37 10.88
CA ILE A 65 16.58 -3.43 9.43
C ILE A 65 17.94 -3.41 8.72
N SER A 66 18.20 -4.45 7.93
CA SER A 66 19.47 -4.68 7.23
C SER A 66 19.34 -4.46 5.72
N ASN A 67 20.49 -4.43 5.01
CA ASN A 67 20.53 -4.35 3.55
C ASN A 67 19.97 -5.60 2.85
N SER A 68 19.87 -6.73 3.56
CA SER A 68 19.33 -7.96 3.00
C SER A 68 17.80 -7.95 2.92
N ASP A 69 17.17 -7.12 3.76
CA ASP A 69 15.72 -7.01 3.89
C ASP A 69 15.09 -6.24 2.74
N ILE A 70 13.77 -6.38 2.61
CA ILE A 70 12.96 -5.69 1.63
C ILE A 70 11.98 -4.79 2.38
N LEU A 71 11.89 -3.53 1.96
CA LEU A 71 10.94 -2.57 2.50
C LEU A 71 9.97 -2.16 1.38
N ILE A 72 8.71 -2.58 1.52
CA ILE A 72 7.60 -2.19 0.65
C ILE A 72 7.02 -0.87 1.18
N ILE A 73 7.12 0.19 0.39
CA ILE A 73 6.84 1.57 0.82
C ILE A 73 5.69 2.12 -0.01
N PRO A 74 4.59 2.59 0.60
CA PRO A 74 3.50 3.22 -0.15
C PRO A 74 3.96 4.49 -0.85
N GLU A 75 3.43 4.76 -2.03
CA GLU A 75 3.83 5.88 -2.90
C GLU A 75 3.86 7.25 -2.19
N ILE A 76 3.01 7.47 -1.18
CA ILE A 76 2.96 8.73 -0.43
C ILE A 76 4.20 8.98 0.46
N LEU A 77 4.93 7.93 0.84
CA LEU A 77 6.09 7.99 1.73
C LEU A 77 7.44 7.93 1.00
N VAL A 78 7.44 7.99 -0.34
CA VAL A 78 8.66 7.63 -1.08
C VAL A 78 9.82 8.59 -0.86
N ALA A 79 9.55 9.87 -0.62
CA ALA A 79 10.55 10.86 -0.23
C ALA A 79 10.51 11.22 1.28
N ASP A 80 9.98 10.34 2.14
CA ASP A 80 10.08 10.52 3.59
C ASP A 80 11.50 10.20 4.08
N LEU A 81 12.15 11.15 4.76
CA LEU A 81 13.53 11.01 5.21
C LEU A 81 13.72 9.85 6.19
N LYS A 82 12.76 9.59 7.08
CA LYS A 82 12.84 8.48 8.05
C LYS A 82 12.87 7.13 7.35
N VAL A 83 12.19 7.04 6.20
CA VAL A 83 12.15 5.85 5.35
C VAL A 83 13.40 5.77 4.47
N GLN A 84 13.84 6.91 3.94
CA GLN A 84 15.01 6.97 3.05
C GLN A 84 16.32 6.59 3.75
N LEU A 85 16.45 6.91 5.03
CA LEU A 85 17.62 6.53 5.84
C LEU A 85 17.67 5.02 6.16
N LEU A 86 16.62 4.25 5.86
CA LEU A 86 16.61 2.81 6.06
C LEU A 86 17.44 2.10 5.00
N ARG A 87 18.18 1.11 5.48
CA ARG A 87 19.20 0.35 4.76
C ARG A 87 18.65 -0.74 3.84
N ALA A 88 17.40 -1.14 4.03
CA ALA A 88 16.75 -2.19 3.24
C ALA A 88 16.66 -1.86 1.74
N ARG A 89 16.49 -2.91 0.92
CA ARG A 89 16.12 -2.75 -0.48
C ARG A 89 14.71 -2.18 -0.58
N LYS A 90 14.58 -1.03 -1.24
CA LYS A 90 13.34 -0.26 -1.28
C LYS A 90 12.51 -0.62 -2.51
N VAL A 91 11.27 -1.00 -2.28
CA VAL A 91 10.26 -1.25 -3.32
C VAL A 91 9.10 -0.31 -3.08
N VAL A 92 8.67 0.40 -4.11
CA VAL A 92 7.51 1.29 -4.00
C VAL A 92 6.22 0.54 -4.30
N LEU A 93 5.17 0.78 -3.51
CA LEU A 93 3.81 0.30 -3.72
C LEU A 93 2.94 1.46 -4.21
N ILE A 94 2.50 1.36 -5.47
CA ILE A 94 1.77 2.40 -6.21
C ILE A 94 0.30 2.00 -6.29
N GLN A 95 -0.56 2.79 -5.64
CA GLN A 95 -1.96 2.42 -5.40
C GLN A 95 -2.94 3.24 -6.24
N GLY A 96 -2.62 4.51 -6.52
CA GLY A 96 -3.51 5.43 -7.22
C GLY A 96 -2.87 6.29 -8.29
N SER A 97 -1.54 6.27 -8.46
CA SER A 97 -0.73 7.06 -9.41
C SER A 97 -0.78 8.59 -9.30
N VAL A 98 -1.93 9.15 -8.91
CA VAL A 98 -2.12 10.58 -8.65
C VAL A 98 -1.26 11.07 -7.49
N MET A 99 -0.83 10.15 -6.62
CA MET A 99 0.01 10.44 -5.47
C MET A 99 1.50 10.38 -5.79
N ILE A 100 1.91 9.96 -7.00
CA ILE A 100 3.32 9.86 -7.38
C ILE A 100 4.03 11.23 -7.29
N PRO A 101 3.48 12.32 -7.89
CA PRO A 101 4.13 13.63 -7.80
C PRO A 101 4.22 14.12 -6.34
N ILE A 102 3.16 13.90 -5.56
CA ILE A 102 3.11 14.27 -4.13
C ILE A 102 4.20 13.51 -3.34
N GLY A 103 4.32 12.21 -3.59
CA GLY A 103 5.29 11.36 -2.93
C GLY A 103 6.74 11.66 -3.31
N LEU A 104 7.00 11.92 -4.59
CA LEU A 104 8.34 12.23 -5.11
C LEU A 104 8.82 13.62 -4.70
N LYS A 105 7.94 14.55 -4.31
CA LYS A 105 8.29 15.93 -3.95
C LYS A 105 9.12 16.59 -5.07
N SER A 106 10.38 16.95 -4.79
CA SER A 106 11.31 17.58 -5.74
C SER A 106 12.18 16.58 -6.51
N TYR A 107 12.05 15.28 -6.27
CA TYR A 107 12.84 14.27 -6.97
C TYR A 107 12.28 14.01 -8.37
N ALA A 108 13.18 13.81 -9.33
CA ALA A 108 12.80 13.57 -10.72
C ALA A 108 12.17 12.17 -10.92
N ASP A 109 12.72 11.14 -10.26
CA ASP A 109 12.23 9.76 -10.38
C ASP A 109 12.52 8.90 -9.14
N TYR A 110 12.05 7.65 -9.19
CA TYR A 110 12.23 6.65 -8.13
C TYR A 110 13.68 6.15 -7.98
N GLN A 111 14.47 6.12 -9.07
CA GLN A 111 15.84 5.62 -9.01
C GLN A 111 16.74 6.60 -8.25
N ALA A 112 16.51 7.90 -8.39
CA ALA A 112 17.17 8.95 -7.60
C ALA A 112 16.92 8.81 -6.09
N LEU A 113 15.81 8.18 -5.71
CA LEU A 113 15.45 7.84 -4.32
C LEU A 113 15.92 6.43 -3.90
N GLY A 114 16.67 5.73 -4.74
CA GLY A 114 17.23 4.41 -4.45
C GLY A 114 16.21 3.26 -4.47
N TYR A 115 15.06 3.44 -5.12
CA TYR A 115 14.10 2.35 -5.33
C TYR A 115 14.56 1.41 -6.43
N VAL A 116 14.50 0.11 -6.15
CA VAL A 116 14.95 -0.93 -7.08
C VAL A 116 13.79 -1.55 -7.88
N HIS A 117 12.56 -1.39 -7.41
CA HIS A 117 11.37 -2.00 -8.02
C HIS A 117 10.09 -1.26 -7.61
N ALA A 118 9.04 -1.43 -8.40
CA ALA A 118 7.69 -0.98 -8.10
C ALA A 118 6.68 -2.13 -8.15
N ILE A 119 5.69 -2.09 -7.26
CA ILE A 119 4.48 -2.89 -7.32
C ILE A 119 3.34 -1.91 -7.58
N ALA A 120 2.57 -2.09 -8.64
CA ALA A 120 1.40 -1.24 -8.91
C ALA A 120 0.11 -2.04 -8.94
N ILE A 121 -0.93 -1.53 -8.26
CA ILE A 121 -2.23 -2.21 -8.05
C ILE A 121 -3.20 -1.98 -9.24
N MET A 122 -2.76 -1.24 -10.26
CA MET A 122 -3.60 -0.82 -11.39
C MET A 122 -2.85 -1.04 -12.71
N PRO A 123 -3.32 -1.92 -13.61
CA PRO A 123 -2.60 -2.24 -14.85
C PRO A 123 -2.33 -1.04 -15.77
N HIS A 124 -3.24 -0.06 -15.82
CA HIS A 124 -3.08 1.14 -16.65
C HIS A 124 -1.93 2.03 -16.18
N ILE A 125 -1.50 1.92 -14.92
CA ILE A 125 -0.38 2.69 -14.37
C ILE A 125 0.95 2.26 -14.94
N ARG A 126 1.05 1.04 -15.49
CA ARG A 126 2.27 0.58 -16.17
C ARG A 126 2.75 1.58 -17.22
N LYS A 127 1.86 2.06 -18.09
CA LYS A 127 2.21 3.01 -19.15
C LYS A 127 2.63 4.36 -18.58
N VAL A 128 1.97 4.81 -17.52
CA VAL A 128 2.32 6.06 -16.83
C VAL A 128 3.74 5.97 -16.28
N LEU A 129 4.06 4.88 -15.57
CA LEU A 129 5.40 4.67 -15.01
C LEU A 129 6.46 4.58 -16.11
N GLN A 130 6.20 3.84 -17.18
CA GLN A 130 7.14 3.71 -18.30
C GLN A 130 7.46 5.06 -18.96
N ASN A 131 6.47 5.96 -19.06
CA ASN A 131 6.63 7.22 -19.76
C ASN A 131 7.19 8.35 -18.89
N PHE A 132 6.83 8.36 -17.59
CA PHE A 132 7.11 9.52 -16.72
C PHE A 132 8.07 9.20 -15.58
N TRP A 133 8.08 7.98 -15.05
CA TRP A 133 8.91 7.57 -13.90
C TRP A 133 9.43 6.14 -14.08
N PRO A 134 10.34 5.91 -15.04
CA PRO A 134 10.72 4.57 -15.47
C PRO A 134 11.34 3.76 -14.32
N ILE A 135 10.63 2.71 -13.92
CA ILE A 135 11.05 1.74 -12.91
C ILE A 135 10.53 0.35 -13.27
N HIS A 136 11.32 -0.69 -12.98
CA HIS A 136 10.85 -2.07 -13.15
C HIS A 136 9.61 -2.29 -12.28
N THR A 137 8.50 -2.73 -12.88
CA THR A 137 7.19 -2.73 -12.24
C THR A 137 6.50 -4.08 -12.37
N THR A 138 6.13 -4.67 -11.23
CA THR A 138 5.16 -5.77 -11.15
C THR A 138 3.76 -5.19 -11.03
N ILE A 139 2.83 -5.72 -11.83
CA ILE A 139 1.42 -5.33 -11.74
C ILE A 139 0.66 -6.37 -10.94
N ILE A 140 -0.03 -5.92 -9.91
CA ILE A 140 -1.05 -6.68 -9.19
C ILE A 140 -2.39 -6.13 -9.67
N SER A 141 -3.18 -6.97 -10.33
CA SER A 141 -4.50 -6.53 -10.78
C SER A 141 -5.41 -6.27 -9.57
N PRO A 142 -6.30 -5.27 -9.65
CA PRO A 142 -7.29 -5.08 -8.60
C PRO A 142 -8.20 -6.30 -8.54
N PHE A 143 -8.64 -6.64 -7.33
CA PHE A 143 -9.65 -7.66 -7.09
C PHE A 143 -10.83 -7.04 -6.34
N ILE A 144 -12.00 -7.64 -6.49
CA ILE A 144 -13.17 -7.31 -5.69
C ILE A 144 -13.07 -8.12 -4.40
N ALA A 145 -13.17 -7.46 -3.25
CA ALA A 145 -13.11 -8.18 -1.97
C ALA A 145 -14.28 -9.16 -1.85
N GLU A 146 -14.03 -10.35 -1.29
CA GLU A 146 -14.98 -11.48 -1.34
C GLU A 146 -16.37 -11.13 -0.79
N TYR A 147 -16.43 -10.29 0.24
CA TYR A 147 -17.68 -9.85 0.87
C TYR A 147 -18.54 -8.88 0.02
N PHE A 148 -18.03 -8.39 -1.12
CA PHE A 148 -18.84 -7.69 -2.12
C PHE A 148 -19.62 -8.66 -3.02
N PHE A 149 -19.19 -9.91 -3.12
CA PHE A 149 -19.97 -10.92 -3.81
C PHE A 149 -21.13 -11.35 -2.92
N ILE A 150 -22.32 -11.45 -3.50
CA ILE A 150 -23.52 -11.93 -2.83
C ILE A 150 -23.33 -13.45 -2.64
N THR A 151 -23.30 -13.91 -1.39
CA THR A 151 -23.40 -15.34 -1.08
C THR A 151 -24.85 -15.79 -1.23
N GLN A 152 -25.09 -17.07 -1.55
CA GLN A 152 -26.45 -17.63 -1.67
C GLN A 152 -27.31 -17.41 -0.40
N GLU A 153 -26.67 -17.30 0.77
CA GLU A 153 -27.34 -16.98 2.05
C GLU A 153 -27.79 -15.51 2.18
N ARG A 154 -27.27 -14.61 1.34
CA ARG A 154 -27.63 -13.18 1.29
C ARG A 154 -28.59 -12.84 0.15
N GLU A 155 -29.31 -13.82 -0.37
CA GLU A 155 -30.37 -13.67 -1.38
C GLU A 155 -31.60 -12.90 -0.85
N GLU A 156 -31.42 -11.72 -0.27
CA GLU A 156 -32.38 -10.65 -0.54
C GLU A 156 -31.97 -10.03 -1.87
N ILE A 157 -32.43 -10.61 -2.99
CA ILE A 157 -32.44 -9.92 -4.28
C ILE A 157 -33.37 -8.72 -4.12
N ARG A 158 -32.87 -7.63 -3.54
CA ARG A 158 -33.61 -6.40 -3.38
C ARG A 158 -33.95 -5.90 -4.78
N ALA A 159 -35.24 -5.73 -5.05
CA ALA A 159 -35.71 -5.18 -6.32
C ALA A 159 -34.93 -3.90 -6.65
N ARG A 160 -34.46 -3.78 -7.90
CA ARG A 160 -33.71 -2.60 -8.36
C ARG A 160 -34.54 -1.35 -8.06
N LYS A 161 -33.99 -0.43 -7.29
CA LYS A 161 -34.59 0.89 -7.02
C LYS A 161 -34.02 1.91 -7.98
N LYS A 162 -34.86 2.84 -8.45
CA LYS A 162 -34.40 4.03 -9.17
C LYS A 162 -33.71 4.95 -8.17
N GLN A 163 -32.38 4.85 -8.08
CA GLN A 163 -31.58 5.64 -7.15
C GLN A 163 -30.28 6.08 -7.81
N ILE A 164 -29.77 7.24 -7.40
CA ILE A 164 -28.43 7.72 -7.75
C ILE A 164 -27.55 7.49 -6.52
N LEU A 165 -26.56 6.60 -6.66
CA LEU A 165 -25.54 6.38 -5.64
C LEU A 165 -24.32 7.22 -5.99
N LEU A 166 -23.98 8.16 -5.11
CA LEU A 166 -22.78 8.98 -5.22
C LEU A 166 -21.80 8.56 -4.13
N TYR A 167 -20.52 8.41 -4.50
CA TYR A 167 -19.44 8.21 -3.54
C TYR A 167 -18.45 9.39 -3.65
N PRO A 168 -18.81 10.56 -3.12
CA PRO A 168 -17.90 11.69 -3.12
C PRO A 168 -16.69 11.33 -2.26
N LYS A 169 -15.48 11.50 -2.79
CA LYS A 169 -14.25 11.42 -1.99
C LYS A 169 -13.91 12.83 -1.48
N PRO A 170 -14.26 13.18 -0.24
CA PRO A 170 -14.11 14.56 0.25
C PRO A 170 -12.66 15.03 0.30
N GLY A 171 -11.69 14.11 0.37
CA GLY A 171 -10.26 14.43 0.41
C GLY A 171 -9.60 14.85 -0.91
N TYR A 172 -10.33 14.93 -2.02
CA TYR A 172 -9.82 15.40 -3.33
C TYR A 172 -10.37 16.78 -3.71
N ARG A 173 -10.89 17.56 -2.76
CA ARG A 173 -11.47 18.88 -3.04
C ARG A 173 -10.46 19.95 -3.47
N GLU A 174 -9.15 19.65 -3.38
CA GLU A 174 -8.06 20.60 -3.66
C GLU A 174 -6.95 19.97 -4.52
N ALA A 175 -7.31 19.38 -5.66
CA ALA A 175 -6.36 19.00 -6.70
C ALA A 175 -6.59 19.84 -7.96
#